data_AF-A0A7C8MHX2-F1
#
_entry.id   AF-A0A7C8MHX2-F1
#
_cell.length_a   1.000
_cell.length_b   1.000
_cell.length_c   1.000
_cell.angle_alpha   90.00
_cell.angle_beta   90.00
_cell.angle_gamma   90.00
#
_symmetry.space_group_name_H-M   'P 1'
#
loop_
_entity.id
_entity.type
_entity.pdbx_description
1 polymer ?
#
loop_
_entity_poly.entity_id
_entity_poly.type
_entity_poly.pdbx_seq_one_letter_code
_entity_poly.pdbx_strand_id
1 'polypeptide(L)'
;MLAWIWLHLLVVDIANQYLGSSIVEDAVNKPWRPMPAGRLTVPEARNLIRVAIVAALGLSIFLGSFLPSTTLMTMIWLYNDLEGSSVGPFVRNLLNAAGLACFGWGAVCVLLSGGTGDGNVLRDWLLLTAVVVLTTVHIQDLPDEEGDRARKRQTVPLVYGEGWARWSVAIVASFWSLICPAFWRVPLPYAVAPLVISSAMGAMILLGNSRSSSELGWKLWCLWVTVIFLLPLVSNSCT
;
A
#
# COMPACT_ATOMS: atom_id res chain seq x y z
N MET A 1 -13.03 12.68 -7.78
CA MET A 1 -12.40 11.59 -7.02
C MET A 1 -11.57 10.64 -7.91
N LEU A 2 -12.16 9.92 -8.88
CA LEU A 2 -11.41 8.94 -9.67
C LEU A 2 -10.21 9.53 -10.43
N ALA A 3 -10.38 10.65 -11.14
CA ALA A 3 -9.27 11.33 -11.82
C ALA A 3 -8.11 11.69 -10.86
N TRP A 4 -8.44 12.10 -9.64
CA TRP A 4 -7.46 12.39 -8.60
C TRP A 4 -6.69 11.13 -8.20
N ILE A 5 -7.40 10.03 -7.90
CA ILE A 5 -6.80 8.74 -7.54
C ILE A 5 -5.86 8.26 -8.65
N TRP A 6 -6.33 8.24 -9.89
CA TRP A 6 -5.55 7.73 -11.03
C TRP A 6 -4.30 8.58 -11.30
N LEU A 7 -4.41 9.89 -11.18
CA LEU A 7 -3.26 10.79 -11.39
C LEU A 7 -2.21 10.63 -10.29
N HIS A 8 -2.61 10.43 -9.03
CA HIS A 8 -1.67 10.17 -7.93
C HIS A 8 -1.06 8.77 -8.04
N LEU A 9 -1.83 7.75 -8.42
CA LEU A 9 -1.29 6.41 -8.72
C LEU A 9 -0.26 6.47 -9.83
N LEU A 10 -0.50 7.23 -10.89
CA LEU A 10 0.47 7.41 -11.98
C LEU A 10 1.80 7.97 -11.45
N VAL A 11 1.77 8.95 -10.54
CA VAL A 11 3.00 9.47 -9.91
C VAL A 11 3.71 8.39 -9.10
N VAL A 12 2.98 7.65 -8.25
CA VAL A 12 3.52 6.54 -7.45
C VAL A 12 4.17 5.47 -8.34
N ASP A 13 3.49 5.08 -9.41
CA ASP A 13 3.94 4.01 -10.32
C ASP A 13 5.20 4.41 -11.09
N ILE A 14 5.29 5.65 -11.56
CA ILE A 14 6.51 6.13 -12.22
C ILE A 14 7.66 6.24 -11.19
N ALA A 15 7.39 6.81 -10.02
CA ALA A 15 8.39 6.99 -8.96
C ALA A 15 9.03 5.67 -8.53
N ASN A 16 8.21 4.62 -8.41
CA ASN A 16 8.66 3.29 -7.99
C ASN A 16 9.63 2.63 -8.98
N GLN A 17 9.64 3.05 -10.25
CA GLN A 17 10.28 2.28 -11.32
C GLN A 17 11.44 3.01 -12.00
N TYR A 18 11.54 4.35 -11.89
CA TYR A 18 12.42 5.13 -12.79
C TYR A 18 13.89 5.24 -12.37
N LEU A 19 14.23 4.84 -11.15
CA LEU A 19 15.61 4.78 -10.67
C LEU A 19 16.32 3.56 -11.26
N GLY A 20 17.60 3.69 -11.58
CA GLY A 20 18.38 2.59 -12.18
C GLY A 20 18.35 1.31 -11.33
N SER A 21 18.40 1.45 -10.00
CA SER A 21 18.28 0.33 -9.07
C SER A 21 16.89 -0.32 -9.08
N SER A 22 15.81 0.47 -9.25
CA SER A 22 14.45 -0.05 -9.45
C SER A 22 14.31 -0.80 -10.78
N ILE A 23 14.96 -0.35 -11.85
CA ILE A 23 14.90 -1.03 -13.15
C ILE A 23 15.55 -2.42 -13.08
N VAL A 24 16.67 -2.55 -12.36
CA VAL A 24 17.33 -3.85 -12.14
C VAL A 24 16.45 -4.81 -11.35
N GLU A 25 15.84 -4.33 -10.26
CA GLU A 25 14.85 -5.08 -9.47
C GLU A 25 13.67 -5.54 -10.33
N ASP A 26 13.07 -4.61 -11.09
CA ASP A 26 11.90 -4.91 -11.91
C ASP A 26 12.23 -5.78 -13.13
N ALA A 27 13.46 -5.76 -13.65
CA ALA A 27 13.86 -6.67 -14.71
C ALA A 27 13.81 -8.14 -14.26
N VAL A 28 14.02 -8.40 -12.96
CA VAL A 28 13.90 -9.73 -12.36
C VAL A 28 12.45 -10.04 -12.01
N ASN A 29 11.81 -9.17 -11.23
CA ASN A 29 10.48 -9.45 -10.68
C ASN A 29 9.37 -9.25 -11.72
N LYS A 30 9.46 -8.18 -12.50
CA LYS A 30 8.38 -7.60 -13.31
C LYS A 30 8.87 -7.14 -14.69
N PRO A 31 9.49 -8.00 -15.52
CA PRO A 31 10.12 -7.60 -16.79
C PRO A 31 9.14 -6.97 -17.79
N TRP A 32 7.83 -7.17 -17.60
CA TRP A 32 6.78 -6.54 -18.39
C TRP A 32 6.49 -5.08 -18.00
N ARG A 33 7.17 -4.49 -17.00
CA ARG A 33 7.04 -3.07 -16.68
C ARG A 33 7.62 -2.18 -17.78
N PRO A 34 7.13 -0.94 -17.96
CA PRO A 34 7.52 -0.10 -19.10
C PRO A 34 9.02 0.12 -19.27
N MET A 35 9.75 0.38 -18.18
CA MET A 35 11.19 0.67 -18.24
C MET A 35 12.06 -0.58 -18.45
N PRO A 36 11.90 -1.69 -17.70
CA PRO A 36 12.61 -2.94 -18.01
C PRO A 36 12.34 -3.46 -19.43
N ALA A 37 11.12 -3.26 -19.95
CA ALA A 37 10.75 -3.66 -21.31
C ALA A 37 11.21 -2.68 -22.41
N GLY A 38 11.89 -1.59 -22.06
CA GLY A 38 12.36 -0.58 -23.03
C GLY A 38 11.26 0.25 -23.70
N ARG A 39 10.02 0.23 -23.18
CA ARG A 39 8.88 1.01 -23.68
C ARG A 39 8.88 2.46 -23.23
N LEU A 40 9.64 2.77 -22.19
CA LEU A 40 9.82 4.12 -21.65
C LEU A 40 11.28 4.26 -21.21
N THR A 41 11.96 5.31 -21.65
CA THR A 41 13.33 5.61 -21.21
C THR A 41 13.34 6.38 -19.88
N VAL A 42 14.45 6.35 -19.14
CA VAL A 42 14.59 7.10 -17.88
C VAL A 42 14.38 8.61 -18.06
N PRO A 43 14.93 9.28 -19.10
CA PRO A 43 14.65 10.70 -19.33
C PRO A 43 13.17 11.00 -19.59
N GLU A 44 12.48 10.15 -20.36
CA GLU A 44 11.04 10.28 -20.62
C GLU A 44 10.23 10.10 -19.34
N ALA A 45 10.53 9.09 -18.53
CA ALA A 45 9.89 8.86 -17.24
C ALA A 45 10.09 10.05 -16.28
N ARG A 46 11.29 10.65 -16.24
CA ARG A 46 11.59 11.86 -15.44
C ARG A 46 10.80 13.08 -15.90
N ASN A 47 10.60 13.25 -17.21
CA ASN A 47 9.76 14.34 -17.71
C ASN A 47 8.28 14.07 -17.38
N LEU A 48 7.83 12.84 -17.58
CA LEU A 48 6.45 12.44 -17.31
C LEU A 48 6.08 12.63 -15.84
N ILE A 49 6.92 12.19 -14.89
CA ILE A 49 6.62 12.34 -13.46
C ILE A 49 6.57 13.81 -13.03
N ARG A 50 7.42 14.69 -13.58
CA ARG A 50 7.36 16.13 -13.28
C ARG A 50 6.04 16.74 -13.71
N VAL A 51 5.59 16.42 -14.93
CA VAL A 51 4.29 16.87 -15.44
C VAL A 51 3.15 16.29 -14.59
N ALA A 52 3.22 15.00 -14.25
CA ALA A 52 2.21 14.32 -13.45
C ALA A 52 2.11 14.91 -12.03
N ILE A 53 3.24 15.25 -11.38
CA ILE A 53 3.26 15.91 -10.07
C ILE A 53 2.59 17.29 -10.15
N VAL A 54 2.95 18.13 -11.12
CA VAL A 54 2.35 19.46 -11.28
C VAL A 54 0.83 19.34 -11.52
N ALA A 55 0.42 18.41 -12.38
CA ALA A 55 -0.99 18.14 -12.64
C ALA A 55 -1.71 17.62 -11.37
N ALA A 56 -1.09 16.71 -10.61
CA ALA A 56 -1.65 16.15 -9.39
C ALA A 56 -1.86 17.22 -8.32
N LEU A 57 -0.86 18.07 -8.10
CA LEU A 57 -0.93 19.17 -7.15
C LEU A 57 -1.95 20.23 -7.59
N GLY A 58 -1.94 20.61 -8.87
CA GLY A 58 -2.91 21.54 -9.44
C GLY A 58 -4.34 21.05 -9.26
N LEU A 59 -4.62 19.80 -9.65
CA LEU A 59 -5.92 19.16 -9.45
C LEU A 59 -6.30 19.11 -7.96
N SER A 60 -5.34 18.88 -7.07
CA SER A 60 -5.58 18.81 -5.63
C SER A 60 -5.93 20.17 -5.01
N ILE A 61 -5.43 21.28 -5.56
CA ILE A 61 -5.86 22.63 -5.16
C ILE A 61 -7.34 22.81 -5.50
N PHE A 62 -7.75 22.51 -6.74
CA PHE A 62 -9.13 22.66 -7.18
C PHE A 62 -10.11 21.77 -6.41
N LEU A 63 -9.67 20.59 -5.97
CA LEU A 63 -10.50 19.62 -5.27
C LEU A 63 -10.36 19.65 -3.74
N GLY A 64 -9.68 20.65 -3.16
CA GLY A 64 -9.57 20.80 -1.70
C GLY A 64 -8.77 19.70 -0.99
N SER A 65 -7.79 19.09 -1.67
CA SER A 65 -6.96 17.97 -1.18
C SER A 65 -5.46 18.26 -1.28
N PHE A 66 -5.08 19.54 -1.34
CA PHE A 66 -3.70 19.95 -1.55
C PHE A 66 -2.75 19.42 -0.46
N LEU A 67 -3.14 19.50 0.82
CA LEU A 67 -2.30 19.04 1.94
C LEU A 67 -2.03 17.52 1.93
N PRO A 68 -3.03 16.63 1.80
CA PRO A 68 -2.76 15.20 1.65
C PRO A 68 -1.95 14.90 0.39
N SER A 69 -2.19 15.61 -0.71
CA SER A 69 -1.46 15.44 -1.96
C SER A 69 0.03 15.79 -1.82
N THR A 70 0.36 16.97 -1.28
CA THR A 70 1.76 17.36 -1.07
C THR A 70 2.47 16.44 -0.09
N THR A 71 1.79 16.03 0.99
CA THR A 71 2.34 15.08 1.96
C THR A 71 2.63 13.73 1.29
N LEU A 72 1.71 13.24 0.45
CA LEU A 72 1.92 12.02 -0.34
C LEU A 72 3.13 12.17 -1.29
N MET A 73 3.28 13.29 -1.98
CA MET A 73 4.46 13.55 -2.83
C MET A 73 5.76 13.49 -2.02
N THR A 74 5.76 14.06 -0.81
CA THR A 74 6.90 13.97 0.10
C THR A 74 7.18 12.51 0.49
N MET A 75 6.15 11.73 0.85
CA MET A 75 6.34 10.31 1.21
C MET A 75 6.90 9.50 0.03
N ILE A 76 6.41 9.73 -1.19
CA ILE A 76 6.89 9.08 -2.41
C ILE A 76 8.38 9.39 -2.64
N TRP A 77 8.76 10.66 -2.49
CA TRP A 77 10.15 11.11 -2.63
C TRP A 77 11.07 10.52 -1.54
N LEU A 78 10.61 10.50 -0.28
CA LEU A 78 11.34 9.85 0.82
C LEU A 78 11.54 8.35 0.57
N TYR A 79 10.50 7.66 0.08
CA TYR A 79 10.52 6.22 -0.17
C TYR A 79 11.43 5.83 -1.32
N ASN A 80 11.35 6.55 -2.44
CA ASN A 80 12.04 6.23 -3.68
C ASN A 80 13.38 6.95 -3.82
N ASP A 81 13.34 8.26 -4.04
CA ASP A 81 14.50 9.08 -4.37
C ASP A 81 15.53 9.19 -3.25
N LEU A 82 15.08 9.23 -1.99
CA LEU A 82 15.98 9.17 -0.83
C LEU A 82 16.25 7.74 -0.34
N GLU A 83 15.81 6.73 -1.08
CA GLU A 83 15.99 5.32 -0.77
C GLU A 83 15.52 4.91 0.64
N GLY A 84 14.52 5.60 1.21
CA GLY A 84 13.91 5.25 2.50
C GLY A 84 13.36 3.82 2.50
N SER A 85 12.96 3.32 1.34
CA SER A 85 12.56 1.93 1.11
C SER A 85 13.67 0.89 1.30
N SER A 86 14.94 1.32 1.37
CA SER A 86 16.14 0.48 1.54
C SER A 86 16.81 0.63 2.91
N VAL A 87 16.40 1.60 3.74
CA VAL A 87 16.99 1.88 5.07
C VAL A 87 16.76 0.74 6.07
N GLY A 88 15.66 0.01 5.90
CA GLY A 88 15.33 -1.14 6.74
C GLY A 88 13.84 -1.48 6.70
N PRO A 89 13.46 -2.69 7.17
CA PRO A 89 12.08 -3.17 7.04
C PRO A 89 11.05 -2.27 7.74
N PHE A 90 11.40 -1.72 8.91
CA PHE A 90 10.50 -0.84 9.66
C PHE A 90 10.23 0.47 8.93
N VAL A 91 11.29 1.17 8.48
CA VAL A 91 11.16 2.46 7.78
C VAL A 91 10.39 2.29 6.48
N ARG A 92 10.66 1.22 5.72
CA ARG A 92 9.93 0.87 4.51
C ARG A 92 8.43 0.69 4.79
N ASN A 93 8.08 -0.12 5.79
CA ASN A 93 6.67 -0.35 6.13
C ASN A 93 5.99 0.92 6.65
N LEU A 94 6.71 1.75 7.42
CA LEU A 94 6.21 3.03 7.91
C LEU A 94 5.90 4.00 6.79
N LEU A 95 6.79 4.13 5.80
CA LEU A 95 6.58 4.99 4.64
C LEU A 95 5.44 4.46 3.75
N ASN A 96 5.31 3.14 3.57
CA ASN A 96 4.17 2.55 2.87
C ASN A 96 2.84 2.85 3.59
N ALA A 97 2.78 2.66 4.92
CA ALA A 97 1.61 2.97 5.73
C ALA A 97 1.24 4.46 5.67
N ALA A 98 2.23 5.35 5.83
CA ALA A 98 2.03 6.79 5.75
C ALA A 98 1.57 7.23 4.35
N GLY A 99 2.15 6.68 3.29
CA GLY A 99 1.75 6.93 1.91
C GLY A 99 0.30 6.50 1.64
N LEU A 100 -0.06 5.27 2.02
CA LEU A 100 -1.44 4.76 1.90
C LEU A 100 -2.44 5.59 2.72
N ALA A 101 -2.06 6.02 3.93
CA ALA A 101 -2.89 6.90 4.74
C ALA A 101 -3.11 8.28 4.08
N CYS A 102 -2.06 8.90 3.54
CA CYS A 102 -2.18 10.15 2.78
C CYS A 102 -3.07 9.98 1.53
N PHE A 103 -2.95 8.83 0.87
CA PHE A 103 -3.77 8.48 -0.28
C PHE A 103 -5.26 8.38 0.09
N GLY A 104 -5.58 7.65 1.17
CA GLY A 104 -6.93 7.54 1.71
C GLY A 104 -7.48 8.89 2.17
N TRP A 105 -6.68 9.67 2.89
CA TRP A 105 -7.04 11.00 3.35
C TRP A 105 -7.40 11.94 2.19
N GLY A 106 -6.54 12.00 1.16
CA GLY A 106 -6.80 12.81 -0.02
C GLY A 106 -8.05 12.38 -0.78
N ALA A 107 -8.26 11.06 -0.95
CA ALA A 107 -9.46 10.55 -1.60
C ALA A 107 -10.75 10.96 -0.87
N VAL A 108 -10.76 10.89 0.47
CA VAL A 108 -11.90 11.35 1.29
C VAL A 108 -12.10 12.86 1.18
N CYS A 109 -11.03 13.66 1.26
CA CYS A 109 -11.14 15.12 1.08
C CYS A 109 -11.77 15.46 -0.28
N VAL A 110 -11.36 14.77 -1.36
CA VAL A 110 -11.95 14.99 -2.69
C VAL A 110 -13.41 14.52 -2.75
N LEU A 111 -13.75 13.40 -2.12
CA LEU A 111 -15.12 12.87 -2.10
C LEU A 111 -16.08 13.83 -1.39
N LEU A 112 -15.61 14.46 -0.30
CA LEU A 112 -16.38 15.40 0.51
C LEU A 112 -16.24 16.85 0.04
N SER A 113 -15.66 17.10 -1.14
CA SER A 113 -15.44 18.45 -1.70
C SER A 113 -14.70 19.40 -0.75
N GLY A 114 -13.67 18.90 -0.07
CA GLY A 114 -12.91 19.64 0.94
C GLY A 114 -13.55 19.69 2.33
N GLY A 115 -14.74 19.10 2.51
CA GLY A 115 -15.37 18.91 3.81
C GLY A 115 -14.64 17.88 4.66
N THR A 116 -14.64 18.09 5.97
CA THR A 116 -14.32 17.06 6.95
C THR A 116 -15.65 16.43 7.37
N GLY A 117 -15.82 15.12 7.15
CA GLY A 117 -16.97 14.40 7.69
C GLY A 117 -16.96 14.39 9.23
N ASP A 118 -17.46 13.35 9.87
CA ASP A 118 -17.13 13.16 11.29
C ASP A 118 -15.61 13.00 11.42
N GLY A 119 -14.95 14.06 11.89
CA GLY A 119 -13.49 14.14 11.99
C GLY A 119 -12.90 13.07 12.91
N ASN A 120 -13.68 12.56 13.86
CA ASN A 120 -13.25 11.44 14.70
C ASN A 120 -13.24 10.14 13.91
N VAL A 121 -14.30 9.85 13.14
CA VAL A 121 -14.38 8.63 12.32
C VAL A 121 -13.27 8.60 11.27
N LEU A 122 -13.02 9.72 10.57
CA LEU A 122 -11.94 9.80 9.59
C LEU A 122 -10.57 9.59 10.24
N ARG A 123 -10.30 10.25 11.38
CA ARG A 123 -9.04 10.08 12.11
C ARG A 123 -8.85 8.63 12.55
N ASP A 124 -9.87 8.04 13.15
CA ASP A 124 -9.80 6.69 13.69
C ASP A 124 -9.64 5.65 12.56
N TRP A 125 -10.31 5.87 11.42
CA TRP A 125 -10.13 5.09 10.20
C TRP A 125 -8.71 5.19 9.64
N LEU A 126 -8.17 6.41 9.49
CA LEU A 126 -6.80 6.62 9.00
C LEU A 126 -5.76 5.98 9.92
N LEU A 127 -5.89 6.15 11.24
CA LEU A 127 -4.95 5.59 12.20
C LEU A 127 -5.00 4.06 12.21
N LEU A 128 -6.21 3.48 12.29
CA LEU A 128 -6.37 2.03 12.34
C LEU A 128 -5.86 1.37 11.05
N THR A 129 -6.22 1.91 9.88
CA THR A 129 -5.78 1.37 8.59
C THR A 129 -4.27 1.55 8.40
N ALA A 130 -3.68 2.67 8.81
CA ALA A 130 -2.23 2.86 8.77
C ALA A 130 -1.48 1.83 9.63
N VAL A 131 -1.96 1.56 10.86
CA VAL A 131 -1.34 0.55 11.74
C VAL A 131 -1.49 -0.87 11.17
N VAL A 132 -2.66 -1.20 10.61
CA VAL A 132 -2.89 -2.47 9.90
C VAL A 132 -1.88 -2.64 8.76
N VAL A 133 -1.73 -1.62 7.92
CA VAL A 133 -0.77 -1.64 6.80
C VAL A 133 0.67 -1.74 7.32
N LEU A 134 1.08 -0.88 8.26
CA LEU A 134 2.43 -0.87 8.85
C LEU A 134 2.87 -2.26 9.31
N THR A 135 1.95 -3.00 9.92
CA THR A 135 2.24 -4.30 10.55
C THR A 135 2.07 -5.50 9.62
N THR A 136 1.54 -5.32 8.41
CA THR A 136 1.26 -6.43 7.49
C THR A 136 1.75 -6.23 6.06
N VAL A 137 2.10 -5.02 5.63
CA VAL A 137 2.43 -4.69 4.22
C VAL A 137 3.64 -5.43 3.67
N HIS A 138 4.53 -5.92 4.53
CA HIS A 138 5.71 -6.70 4.11
C HIS A 138 5.37 -8.04 3.44
N ILE A 139 4.10 -8.47 3.42
CA ILE A 139 3.68 -9.58 2.55
C ILE A 139 3.97 -9.31 1.07
N GLN A 140 3.99 -8.03 0.65
CA GLN A 140 4.28 -7.64 -0.73
C GLN A 140 5.72 -8.00 -1.14
N ASP A 141 6.61 -8.13 -0.17
CA ASP A 141 8.03 -8.41 -0.39
C ASP A 141 8.26 -9.92 -0.65
N LEU A 142 7.30 -10.80 -0.30
CA LEU A 142 7.43 -12.26 -0.52
C LEU A 142 7.55 -12.65 -2.01
N PRO A 143 6.67 -12.19 -2.93
CA PRO A 143 6.83 -12.49 -4.36
C PRO A 143 8.00 -11.77 -5.02
N ASP A 144 8.55 -10.72 -4.39
CA ASP A 144 9.55 -9.82 -4.95
C ASP A 144 10.98 -10.11 -4.42
N GLU A 145 11.19 -11.18 -3.66
CA GLU A 145 12.45 -11.47 -2.95
C GLU A 145 13.69 -11.52 -3.87
N GLU A 146 13.57 -12.13 -5.05
CA GLU A 146 14.68 -12.27 -6.00
C GLU A 146 15.18 -10.90 -6.49
N GLY A 147 14.27 -10.02 -6.92
CA GLY A 147 14.62 -8.65 -7.33
C GLY A 147 15.07 -7.78 -6.17
N ASP A 148 14.47 -7.92 -4.98
CA ASP A 148 14.92 -7.21 -3.78
C ASP A 148 16.36 -7.60 -3.41
N ARG A 149 16.71 -8.88 -3.57
CA ARG A 149 18.08 -9.38 -3.38
C ARG A 149 19.05 -8.80 -4.41
N ALA A 150 18.64 -8.72 -5.68
CA ALA A 150 19.45 -8.10 -6.75
C ALA A 150 19.75 -6.61 -6.46
N ARG A 151 18.79 -5.91 -5.85
CA ARG A 151 18.94 -4.50 -5.40
C ARG A 151 19.59 -4.35 -4.02
N LYS A 152 19.84 -5.45 -3.30
CA LYS A 152 20.33 -5.46 -1.90
C LYS A 152 19.41 -4.70 -0.94
N ARG A 153 18.10 -4.79 -1.13
CA ARG A 153 17.12 -4.19 -0.21
C ARG A 153 17.09 -4.91 1.13
N GLN A 154 16.71 -4.17 2.16
CA GLN A 154 16.48 -4.70 3.49
C GLN A 154 14.96 -4.89 3.73
N THR A 155 14.41 -5.97 3.19
CA THR A 155 13.00 -6.37 3.42
C THR A 155 12.88 -7.40 4.53
N VAL A 156 11.68 -7.57 5.11
CA VAL A 156 11.44 -8.55 6.18
C VAL A 156 11.91 -9.97 5.80
N PRO A 157 11.55 -10.54 4.62
CA PRO A 157 12.03 -11.87 4.25
C PRO A 157 13.55 -11.97 4.13
N LEU A 158 14.24 -10.91 3.68
CA LEU A 158 15.70 -10.92 3.53
C LEU A 158 16.45 -10.69 4.85
N VAL A 159 15.89 -9.91 5.77
CA VAL A 159 16.54 -9.56 7.06
C VAL A 159 16.23 -10.56 8.16
N TYR A 160 14.97 -10.99 8.28
CA TYR A 160 14.49 -11.86 9.37
C TYR A 160 14.15 -13.27 8.90
N GLY A 161 14.22 -13.54 7.60
CA GLY A 161 13.89 -14.82 7.00
C GLY A 161 12.44 -14.90 6.51
N GLU A 162 12.27 -15.64 5.42
CA GLU A 162 10.97 -15.85 4.76
C GLU A 162 9.91 -16.45 5.69
N GLY A 163 10.29 -17.45 6.50
CA GLY A 163 9.38 -18.07 7.47
C GLY A 163 8.83 -17.08 8.48
N TRP A 164 9.68 -16.17 8.99
CA TRP A 164 9.24 -15.11 9.90
C TRP A 164 8.29 -14.13 9.22
N ALA A 165 8.60 -13.73 7.97
CA ALA A 165 7.73 -12.86 7.18
C ALA A 165 6.33 -13.46 6.99
N ARG A 166 6.25 -14.75 6.62
CA ARG A 166 4.99 -15.48 6.39
C ARG A 166 4.16 -15.62 7.69
N TRP A 167 4.78 -16.10 8.77
CA TRP A 167 4.10 -16.28 10.06
C TRP A 167 3.63 -14.95 10.68
N SER A 168 4.48 -13.92 10.64
CA SER A 168 4.12 -12.60 11.18
C SER A 168 2.88 -12.02 10.48
N VAL A 169 2.79 -12.08 9.14
CA VAL A 169 1.59 -11.62 8.43
C VAL A 169 0.36 -12.45 8.78
N ALA A 170 0.47 -13.78 8.79
CA ALA A 170 -0.67 -14.65 9.08
C ALA A 170 -1.26 -14.38 10.48
N ILE A 171 -0.39 -14.25 11.49
CA ILE A 171 -0.79 -13.99 12.89
C ILE A 171 -1.39 -12.59 13.01
N VAL A 172 -0.70 -11.57 12.52
CA VAL A 172 -1.10 -10.17 12.69
C VAL A 172 -2.37 -9.86 11.89
N ALA A 173 -2.53 -10.41 10.68
CA ALA A 173 -3.76 -10.24 9.90
C ALA A 173 -4.96 -10.95 10.55
N SER A 174 -4.75 -12.12 11.16
CA SER A 174 -5.79 -12.82 11.92
C SER A 174 -6.21 -12.01 13.15
N PHE A 175 -5.24 -11.43 13.87
CA PHE A 175 -5.50 -10.51 14.98
C PHE A 175 -6.35 -9.31 14.53
N TRP A 176 -5.94 -8.60 13.47
CA TRP A 176 -6.71 -7.46 12.97
C TRP A 176 -8.09 -7.84 12.41
N SER A 177 -8.25 -9.07 11.90
CA SER A 177 -9.55 -9.58 11.45
C SER A 177 -10.55 -9.76 12.59
N LEU A 178 -10.10 -9.79 13.84
CA LEU A 178 -10.96 -9.81 15.02
C LEU A 178 -11.12 -8.39 15.60
N ILE A 179 -10.02 -7.65 15.70
CA ILE A 179 -10.01 -6.33 16.34
C ILE A 179 -10.75 -5.28 15.51
N CYS A 180 -10.55 -5.21 14.18
CA CYS A 180 -11.16 -4.17 13.37
C CYS A 180 -12.69 -4.26 13.35
N PRO A 181 -13.33 -5.44 13.12
CA PRO A 181 -14.79 -5.55 13.21
C PRO A 181 -15.35 -5.22 14.60
N ALA A 182 -14.64 -5.63 15.67
CA ALA A 182 -15.03 -5.32 17.05
C ALA A 182 -14.96 -3.81 17.33
N PHE A 183 -13.87 -3.16 16.92
CA PHE A 183 -13.68 -1.70 17.05
C PHE A 183 -14.82 -0.92 16.37
N TRP A 184 -15.18 -1.32 15.15
CA TRP A 184 -16.27 -0.70 14.39
C TRP A 184 -17.67 -1.21 14.76
N ARG A 185 -17.82 -2.13 15.73
CA ARG A 185 -19.11 -2.74 16.10
C ARG A 185 -19.88 -3.30 14.90
N VAL A 186 -19.17 -3.99 14.02
CA VAL A 186 -19.72 -4.56 12.78
C VAL A 186 -20.60 -5.78 13.10
N PRO A 187 -21.80 -5.93 12.50
CA PRO A 187 -22.63 -7.11 12.65
C PRO A 187 -21.91 -8.40 12.26
N LEU A 188 -22.25 -9.49 12.95
CA LEU A 188 -21.60 -10.79 12.77
C LEU A 188 -21.51 -11.27 11.30
N PRO A 189 -22.55 -11.13 10.45
CA PRO A 189 -22.45 -11.57 9.05
C PRO A 189 -21.31 -10.91 8.27
N TYR A 190 -21.03 -9.63 8.52
CA TYR A 190 -19.96 -8.89 7.85
C TYR A 190 -18.60 -9.06 8.54
N ALA A 191 -18.61 -9.28 9.86
CA ALA A 191 -17.38 -9.49 10.64
C ALA A 191 -16.64 -10.79 10.29
N VAL A 192 -17.31 -11.77 9.69
CA VAL A 192 -16.69 -13.04 9.25
C VAL A 192 -15.80 -12.86 8.02
N ALA A 193 -16.07 -11.87 7.16
CA ALA A 193 -15.35 -11.72 5.89
C ALA A 193 -13.83 -11.48 6.05
N PRO A 194 -13.34 -10.53 6.90
CA PRO A 194 -11.91 -10.37 7.14
C PRO A 194 -11.24 -11.65 7.65
N LEU A 195 -11.91 -12.41 8.52
CA LEU A 195 -11.37 -13.63 9.11
C LEU A 195 -11.22 -14.74 8.06
N VAL A 196 -12.21 -14.92 7.18
CA VAL A 196 -12.14 -15.90 6.10
C VAL A 196 -11.01 -15.57 5.13
N ILE A 197 -10.88 -14.30 4.71
CA ILE A 197 -9.86 -13.90 3.74
C ILE A 197 -8.46 -13.99 4.37
N SER A 198 -8.27 -13.56 5.62
CA SER A 198 -6.98 -13.68 6.31
C SER A 198 -6.59 -15.13 6.58
N SER A 199 -7.55 -16.02 6.87
CA SER A 199 -7.30 -17.45 7.02
C SER A 199 -6.89 -18.09 5.70
N ALA A 200 -7.57 -17.76 4.59
CA ALA A 200 -7.21 -18.23 3.26
C ALA A 200 -5.82 -17.72 2.85
N MET A 201 -5.53 -16.45 3.08
CA MET A 201 -4.21 -15.84 2.88
C MET A 201 -3.13 -16.56 3.69
N GLY A 202 -3.37 -16.77 4.99
CA GLY A 202 -2.47 -17.48 5.89
C GLY A 202 -2.19 -18.91 5.42
N ALA A 203 -3.23 -19.65 5.02
CA ALA A 203 -3.07 -20.99 4.46
C ALA A 203 -2.22 -20.97 3.18
N MET A 204 -2.47 -20.03 2.26
CA MET A 204 -1.70 -19.89 1.02
C MET A 204 -0.22 -19.61 1.28
N ILE A 205 0.11 -18.70 2.21
CA ILE A 205 1.50 -18.32 2.50
C ILE A 205 2.19 -19.23 3.52
N LEU A 206 1.50 -20.08 4.26
CA LEU A 206 2.14 -21.01 5.21
C LEU A 206 2.28 -22.43 4.64
N LEU A 207 1.35 -22.86 3.79
CA LEU A 207 1.39 -24.18 3.17
C LEU A 207 2.05 -24.18 1.79
N GLY A 208 2.02 -23.05 1.08
CA GLY A 208 2.66 -22.89 -0.21
C GLY A 208 4.11 -22.42 -0.08
N ASN A 209 5.04 -23.04 -0.84
CA ASN A 209 6.45 -22.64 -0.88
C ASN A 209 6.87 -22.13 -2.28
N SER A 210 5.91 -21.72 -3.11
CA SER A 210 6.17 -21.24 -4.46
C SER A 210 5.99 -19.73 -4.55
N ARG A 211 6.70 -19.09 -5.48
CA ARG A 211 6.47 -17.68 -5.83
C ARG A 211 4.99 -17.40 -6.15
N SER A 212 4.35 -18.30 -6.88
CA SER A 212 2.91 -18.19 -7.20
C SER A 212 2.01 -18.17 -5.96
N SER A 213 2.34 -18.97 -4.94
CA SER A 213 1.60 -18.94 -3.67
C SER A 213 1.77 -17.62 -2.93
N SER A 214 2.98 -17.03 -2.95
CA SER A 214 3.25 -15.69 -2.40
C SER A 214 2.50 -14.60 -3.16
N GLU A 215 2.46 -14.67 -4.50
CA GLU A 215 1.69 -13.73 -5.34
C GLU A 215 0.18 -13.82 -5.07
N LEU A 216 -0.36 -15.02 -4.87
CA LEU A 216 -1.77 -15.18 -4.51
C LEU A 216 -2.04 -14.67 -3.09
N GLY A 217 -1.14 -14.96 -2.14
CA GLY A 217 -1.20 -14.42 -0.79
C GLY A 217 -1.23 -12.89 -0.77
N TRP A 218 -0.37 -12.24 -1.59
CA TRP A 218 -0.38 -10.80 -1.76
C TRP A 218 -1.71 -10.27 -2.32
N LYS A 219 -2.28 -10.92 -3.35
CA LYS A 219 -3.59 -10.53 -3.89
C LYS A 219 -4.71 -10.68 -2.85
N LEU A 220 -4.68 -11.75 -2.05
CA LEU A 220 -5.62 -11.95 -0.95
C LEU A 220 -5.44 -10.89 0.14
N TRP A 221 -4.21 -10.44 0.41
CA TRP A 221 -3.96 -9.30 1.29
C TRP A 221 -4.59 -8.01 0.76
N CYS A 222 -4.44 -7.71 -0.53
CA CYS A 222 -5.08 -6.54 -1.14
C CYS A 222 -6.60 -6.58 -0.97
N LEU A 223 -7.21 -7.75 -1.19
CA LEU A 223 -8.64 -7.96 -0.95
C LEU A 223 -9.00 -7.79 0.53
N TRP A 224 -8.22 -8.40 1.43
CA TRP A 224 -8.41 -8.33 2.87
C TRP A 224 -8.34 -6.88 3.39
N VAL A 225 -7.31 -6.13 3.02
CA VAL A 225 -7.17 -4.71 3.38
C VAL A 225 -8.33 -3.89 2.83
N THR A 226 -8.78 -4.17 1.60
CA THR A 226 -9.97 -3.51 1.04
C THR A 226 -11.20 -3.75 1.91
N VAL A 227 -11.43 -4.99 2.38
CA VAL A 227 -12.54 -5.29 3.29
C VAL A 227 -12.37 -4.57 4.63
N ILE A 228 -11.16 -4.55 5.20
CA ILE A 228 -10.85 -3.79 6.43
C ILE A 228 -11.20 -2.30 6.26
N PHE A 229 -10.86 -1.71 5.11
CA PHE A 229 -11.12 -0.30 4.81
C PHE A 229 -12.62 0.01 4.71
N LEU A 230 -13.44 -0.96 4.31
CA LEU A 230 -14.89 -0.81 4.14
C LEU A 230 -15.70 -1.07 5.41
N LEU A 231 -15.09 -1.60 6.48
CA LEU A 231 -15.79 -1.94 7.73
C LEU A 231 -16.64 -0.80 8.33
N PRO A 232 -16.21 0.48 8.34
CA PRO A 232 -17.05 1.56 8.88
C PRO A 232 -18.41 1.69 8.18
N LEU A 233 -18.50 1.34 6.89
CA LEU A 233 -19.74 1.45 6.11
C LEU A 233 -20.83 0.49 6.56
N VAL A 234 -20.46 -0.58 7.25
CA VAL A 234 -21.37 -1.61 7.78
C VAL A 234 -21.41 -1.59 9.32
N SER A 235 -20.90 -0.52 9.93
CA SER A 235 -20.96 -0.33 11.39
C SER A 235 -22.40 -0.07 11.84
N ASN A 236 -22.79 -0.68 12.96
CA ASN A 236 -24.03 -0.35 13.67
C ASN A 236 -24.10 1.10 14.17
N SER A 237 -22.99 1.85 14.09
CA SER A 237 -22.96 3.27 14.49
C SER A 237 -23.38 4.21 13.36
N CYS A 238 -23.55 3.70 12.13
CA CYS A 238 -23.91 4.45 10.93
C CYS A 238 -25.36 4.18 10.44
N THR A 239 -26.08 3.29 11.12
CA THR A 239 -27.52 2.96 10.90
C THR A 239 -28.32 3.34 12.12
#